data_AF-A0A2D5ZZF9-F1
#
_entry.id   AF-A0A2D5ZZF9-F1
#
_cell.length_a   1.000
_cell.length_b   1.000
_cell.length_c   1.000
_cell.angle_alpha   90.00
_cell.angle_beta   90.00
_cell.angle_gamma   90.00
#
_symmetry.space_group_name_H-M   'P 1'
#
loop_
_entity.id
_entity.type
_entity.pdbx_description
1 polymer ?
#
loop_
_entity_poly.entity_id
_entity_poly.type
_entity_poly.pdbx_seq_one_letter_code
_entity_poly.pdbx_strand_id
1 'polypeptide(L)'
;MGRIDWIKDLVVAEQRMEEQGIVELDGLNNQSEMLKTETIDFLRDLRAAFIESCSAFNELKGSQIGQVKIYGISKTVADFMLFRNGYKLIFSMTRPGEIAIILNHVTAHHLATPGAADPGTAMSHDLLQAHWGAFGELNWRFKDSKINLDYLVRYYMTRFVKESLK
;
A
#
# COMPACT_ATOMS: atom_id res chain seq x y z
N MET A 1 12.49 -4.82 -11.55
CA MET A 1 13.72 -4.30 -12.18
C MET A 1 14.59 -5.44 -12.67
N GLY A 2 15.02 -5.41 -13.93
CA GLY A 2 15.96 -6.41 -14.46
C GLY A 2 17.39 -6.13 -14.00
N ARG A 3 18.24 -7.17 -13.96
CA ARG A 3 19.66 -7.08 -13.55
C ARG A 3 20.47 -6.01 -14.31
N ILE A 4 19.99 -5.57 -15.47
CA ILE A 4 20.69 -4.65 -16.38
C ILE A 4 20.31 -3.19 -16.13
N ASP A 5 19.15 -2.90 -15.52
CA ASP A 5 18.63 -1.53 -15.47
C ASP A 5 19.50 -0.64 -14.57
N TRP A 6 19.91 -1.12 -13.39
CA TRP A 6 20.81 -0.37 -12.50
C TRP A 6 22.21 -0.16 -13.10
N ILE A 7 22.69 -1.08 -13.94
CA ILE A 7 23.96 -0.92 -14.66
C ILE A 7 23.84 0.24 -15.66
N LYS A 8 22.71 0.34 -16.37
CA LYS A 8 22.49 1.45 -17.32
C LYS A 8 22.46 2.79 -16.61
N ASP A 9 21.79 2.86 -15.47
CA ASP A 9 21.73 4.09 -14.67
C ASP A 9 23.12 4.49 -14.18
N LEU A 10 23.94 3.51 -13.77
CA LEU A 10 25.33 3.75 -13.38
C LEU A 10 26.18 4.30 -14.53
N VAL A 11 26.06 3.72 -15.73
CA VAL A 11 26.80 4.17 -16.93
C VAL A 11 26.39 5.60 -17.31
N VAL A 12 25.11 5.93 -17.23
CA VAL A 12 24.62 7.30 -17.52
C VAL A 12 25.13 8.30 -16.47
N ALA A 13 25.17 7.90 -15.20
CA ALA A 13 25.71 8.74 -14.13
C ALA A 13 27.20 9.02 -14.32
N GLU A 14 28.00 8.00 -14.67
CA GLU A 14 29.43 8.14 -14.97
C GLU A 14 29.68 9.12 -16.11
N GLN A 15 28.97 8.97 -17.24
CA GLN A 15 29.10 9.87 -18.40
C GLN A 15 28.79 11.33 -18.05
N ARG A 16 27.73 11.58 -17.26
CA ARG A 16 27.38 12.94 -16.82
C ARG A 16 28.45 13.55 -15.92
N MET A 17 29.04 12.75 -15.04
CA MET A 17 30.11 13.20 -14.15
C MET A 17 31.38 13.56 -14.93
N GLU A 18 31.71 12.81 -15.98
CA GLU A 18 32.81 13.12 -16.90
C GLU A 18 32.56 14.42 -17.69
N GLU A 19 31.33 14.62 -18.18
CA GLU A 19 30.97 15.79 -18.99
C GLU A 19 30.88 17.10 -18.18
N GLN A 20 30.43 17.03 -16.91
CA GLN A 20 30.14 18.22 -16.12
C GLN A 20 31.28 18.62 -15.16
N GLY A 21 32.24 17.74 -14.89
CA GLY A 21 33.35 18.01 -13.97
C GLY A 21 32.93 18.33 -12.52
N ILE A 22 31.65 18.16 -12.20
CA ILE A 22 31.04 18.42 -10.90
C ILE A 22 30.59 17.06 -10.34
N VAL A 23 31.08 16.71 -9.15
CA VAL A 23 30.54 15.61 -8.35
C VAL A 23 29.34 16.16 -7.60
N GLU A 24 28.14 16.11 -8.18
CA GLU A 24 26.93 16.55 -7.48
C GLU A 24 26.62 15.59 -6.32
N LEU A 25 26.58 16.12 -5.09
CA LEU A 25 26.07 15.48 -3.88
C LEU A 25 24.53 15.40 -3.90
N ASP A 26 23.94 14.96 -5.00
CA ASP A 26 22.49 14.94 -5.22
C ASP A 26 21.77 13.76 -4.50
N GLY A 27 22.49 13.07 -3.61
CA GLY A 27 22.03 11.84 -2.95
C GLY A 27 20.81 12.01 -2.03
N LEU A 28 20.53 13.22 -1.54
CA LEU A 28 19.38 13.47 -0.64
C LEU A 28 18.05 13.65 -1.41
N ASN A 29 18.06 14.32 -2.56
CA ASN A 29 16.87 14.43 -3.41
C ASN A 29 16.48 13.07 -4.00
N ASN A 30 17.49 12.25 -4.33
CA ASN A 30 17.27 10.91 -4.86
C ASN A 30 16.59 9.98 -3.84
N GLN A 31 16.93 10.06 -2.55
CA GLN A 31 16.33 9.20 -1.52
C GLN A 31 14.82 9.42 -1.34
N SER A 32 14.35 10.66 -1.41
CA SER A 32 12.92 10.96 -1.27
C SER A 32 12.10 10.45 -2.45
N GLU A 33 12.58 10.68 -3.68
CA GLU A 33 11.89 10.18 -4.88
C GLU A 33 11.99 8.65 -5.01
N MET A 34 13.11 8.06 -4.60
CA MET A 34 13.25 6.61 -4.50
C MET A 34 12.24 6.03 -3.51
N LEU A 35 12.16 6.60 -2.29
CA LEU A 35 11.22 6.14 -1.27
C LEU A 35 9.76 6.23 -1.74
N LYS A 36 9.42 7.30 -2.45
CA LYS A 36 8.09 7.49 -3.06
C LYS A 36 7.80 6.45 -4.14
N THR A 37 8.76 6.19 -5.02
CA THR A 37 8.65 5.19 -6.09
C THR A 37 8.43 3.80 -5.51
N GLU A 38 9.27 3.42 -4.54
CA GLU A 38 9.15 2.14 -3.82
C GLU A 38 7.83 2.01 -3.03
N THR A 39 7.30 3.12 -2.50
CA THR A 39 5.98 3.13 -1.84
C THR A 39 4.85 2.84 -2.82
N ILE A 40 4.91 3.43 -4.00
CA ILE A 40 3.93 3.21 -5.07
C ILE A 40 4.02 1.77 -5.57
N ASP A 41 5.22 1.24 -5.76
CA ASP A 41 5.43 -0.11 -6.26
C ASP A 41 5.00 -1.16 -5.22
N PHE A 42 5.32 -0.96 -3.94
CA PHE A 42 4.82 -1.84 -2.88
C PHE A 42 3.28 -1.83 -2.78
N LEU A 43 2.62 -0.68 -2.96
CA LEU A 43 1.16 -0.61 -3.03
C LEU A 43 0.60 -1.37 -4.23
N ARG A 44 1.27 -1.33 -5.38
CA ARG A 44 0.87 -2.08 -6.59
C ARG A 44 1.01 -3.60 -6.37
N ASP A 45 2.11 -4.04 -5.77
CA ASP A 45 2.34 -5.45 -5.43
C ASP A 45 1.29 -5.94 -4.43
N LEU A 46 1.02 -5.13 -3.40
CA LEU A 46 -0.01 -5.41 -2.42
C LEU A 46 -1.39 -5.52 -3.06
N ARG A 47 -1.74 -4.59 -3.96
CA ARG A 47 -2.99 -4.63 -4.71
C ARG A 47 -3.09 -5.89 -5.57
N ALA A 48 -2.02 -6.26 -6.27
CA ALA A 48 -1.99 -7.46 -7.11
C ALA A 48 -2.23 -8.73 -6.28
N ALA A 49 -1.54 -8.87 -5.14
CA ALA A 49 -1.71 -9.99 -4.22
C ALA A 49 -3.14 -10.07 -3.65
N PHE A 50 -3.77 -8.94 -3.35
CA PHE A 50 -5.18 -8.91 -2.96
C PHE A 50 -6.13 -9.26 -4.10
N ILE A 51 -5.86 -8.83 -5.35
CA ILE A 51 -6.67 -9.19 -6.52
C ILE A 51 -6.67 -10.70 -6.72
N GLU A 52 -5.49 -11.32 -6.69
CA GLU A 52 -5.35 -12.77 -6.81
C GLU A 52 -6.11 -13.49 -5.69
N SER A 53 -5.85 -13.10 -4.43
CA SER A 53 -6.46 -13.74 -3.27
C SER A 53 -7.99 -13.58 -3.24
N CYS A 54 -8.51 -12.39 -3.58
CA CYS A 54 -9.95 -12.13 -3.66
C CYS A 54 -10.61 -12.90 -4.79
N SER A 55 -9.93 -13.04 -5.93
CA SER A 55 -10.43 -13.83 -7.06
C SER A 55 -10.57 -15.30 -6.66
N ALA A 56 -9.52 -15.89 -6.08
CA ALA A 56 -9.55 -17.26 -5.58
C ALA A 56 -10.63 -17.47 -4.50
N PHE A 57 -10.76 -16.54 -3.55
CA PHE A 57 -11.81 -16.60 -2.53
C PHE A 57 -13.22 -16.54 -3.13
N ASN A 58 -13.47 -15.62 -4.06
CA ASN A 58 -14.78 -15.44 -4.67
C ASN A 58 -15.16 -16.66 -5.54
N GLU A 59 -14.20 -17.26 -6.24
CA GLU A 59 -14.37 -18.48 -7.02
C GLU A 59 -14.74 -19.66 -6.11
N LEU A 60 -13.92 -19.94 -5.09
CA LEU A 60 -14.15 -21.04 -4.15
C LEU A 60 -15.45 -20.90 -3.35
N LYS A 61 -15.87 -19.66 -3.07
CA LYS A 61 -17.14 -19.39 -2.37
C LYS A 61 -18.37 -19.75 -3.21
N GLY A 62 -18.29 -19.71 -4.54
CA GLY A 62 -19.37 -20.10 -5.47
C GLY A 62 -20.64 -19.23 -5.49
N SER A 63 -20.86 -18.38 -4.48
CA SER A 63 -22.02 -17.50 -4.37
C SER A 63 -21.71 -16.04 -4.73
N GLN A 64 -22.57 -15.44 -5.56
CA GLN A 64 -22.49 -14.03 -5.96
C GLN A 64 -22.80 -13.05 -4.81
N ILE A 65 -23.56 -13.48 -3.80
CA ILE A 65 -23.94 -12.63 -2.67
C ILE A 65 -22.76 -12.46 -1.72
N GLY A 66 -22.33 -11.23 -1.46
CA GLY A 66 -21.21 -10.95 -0.54
C GLY A 66 -19.84 -11.36 -1.09
N GLN A 67 -19.62 -11.16 -2.39
CA GLN A 67 -18.27 -11.20 -2.97
C GLN A 67 -17.43 -10.01 -2.47
N VAL A 68 -16.13 -10.22 -2.38
CA VAL A 68 -15.17 -9.14 -2.11
C VAL A 68 -14.86 -8.43 -3.43
N LYS A 69 -15.07 -7.12 -3.47
CA LYS A 69 -14.73 -6.26 -4.62
C LYS A 69 -13.52 -5.42 -4.29
N ILE A 70 -12.65 -5.18 -5.28
CA ILE A 70 -11.49 -4.30 -5.15
C ILE A 70 -11.68 -3.09 -6.04
N TYR A 71 -11.41 -1.90 -5.50
CA TYR A 71 -11.51 -0.62 -6.20
C TYR A 71 -10.22 0.17 -6.05
N GLY A 72 -9.80 0.87 -7.10
CA GLY A 72 -8.81 1.94 -6.96
C GLY A 72 -9.46 3.20 -6.37
N ILE A 73 -8.68 4.03 -5.68
CA ILE A 73 -9.16 5.30 -5.13
C ILE A 73 -8.82 6.43 -6.10
N SER A 74 -9.86 7.15 -6.54
CA SER A 74 -9.72 8.27 -7.47
C SER A 74 -8.79 9.36 -6.93
N LYS A 75 -8.02 9.99 -7.83
CA LYS A 75 -7.05 11.05 -7.51
C LYS A 75 -5.85 10.59 -6.65
N THR A 76 -5.63 9.28 -6.55
CA THR A 76 -4.43 8.69 -5.95
C THR A 76 -3.67 7.88 -7.00
N VAL A 77 -2.39 7.62 -6.77
CA VAL A 77 -1.54 6.91 -7.75
C VAL A 77 -1.73 5.39 -7.65
N ALA A 78 -1.77 4.86 -6.44
CA ALA A 78 -1.77 3.41 -6.20
C ALA A 78 -2.72 2.95 -5.08
N ASP A 79 -3.43 3.87 -4.43
CA ASP A 79 -4.31 3.50 -3.31
C ASP A 79 -5.49 2.67 -3.80
N PHE A 80 -5.92 1.73 -2.96
CA PHE A 80 -7.01 0.83 -3.27
C PHE A 80 -7.78 0.44 -2.02
N MET A 81 -8.99 -0.09 -2.23
CA MET A 81 -9.83 -0.59 -1.16
C MET A 81 -10.53 -1.89 -1.53
N LEU A 82 -10.72 -2.76 -0.53
CA LEU A 82 -11.63 -3.89 -0.60
C LEU A 82 -12.98 -3.44 -0.06
N PHE A 83 -14.05 -3.95 -0.66
CA PHE A 83 -15.42 -3.68 -0.26
C PHE A 83 -16.24 -4.96 -0.21
N ARG A 84 -16.99 -5.14 0.87
CA ARG A 84 -17.93 -6.25 1.05
C ARG A 84 -18.94 -5.90 2.14
N ASN A 85 -20.24 -6.09 1.87
CA ASN A 85 -21.30 -5.94 2.87
C ASN A 85 -21.27 -4.61 3.67
N GLY A 86 -20.93 -3.49 3.01
CA GLY A 86 -20.81 -2.18 3.70
C GLY A 86 -19.50 -1.95 4.45
N TYR A 87 -18.63 -2.96 4.55
CA TYR A 87 -17.27 -2.82 5.08
C TYR A 87 -16.28 -2.40 4.00
N LYS A 88 -15.31 -1.57 4.39
CA LYS A 88 -14.18 -1.12 3.57
C LYS A 88 -12.87 -1.42 4.29
N LEU A 89 -11.94 -2.04 3.58
CA LEU A 89 -10.53 -2.12 4.00
C LEU A 89 -9.71 -1.31 3.00
N ILE A 90 -9.08 -0.24 3.46
CA ILE A 90 -8.41 0.76 2.63
C ILE A 90 -6.91 0.67 2.86
N PHE A 91 -6.14 0.68 1.77
CA PHE A 91 -4.69 0.81 1.76
C PHE A 91 -4.35 2.13 1.05
N SER A 92 -3.71 3.05 1.77
CA SER A 92 -3.43 4.39 1.28
C SER A 92 -2.05 4.89 1.69
N MET A 93 -1.33 5.48 0.73
CA MET A 93 -0.07 6.17 0.99
C MET A 93 -0.32 7.47 1.77
N THR A 94 0.16 7.56 3.01
CA THR A 94 0.05 8.79 3.82
C THR A 94 1.20 9.76 3.52
N ARG A 95 2.41 9.22 3.33
CA ARG A 95 3.63 9.92 2.92
C ARG A 95 4.62 8.92 2.32
N PRO A 96 5.68 9.36 1.61
CA PRO A 96 6.75 8.45 1.17
C PRO A 96 7.26 7.60 2.32
N GLY A 97 7.23 6.28 2.13
CA GLY A 97 7.63 5.27 3.11
C GLY A 97 6.56 4.87 4.10
N GLU A 98 5.32 5.36 3.98
CA GLU A 98 4.24 5.01 4.90
C GLU A 98 2.92 4.70 4.21
N ILE A 99 2.33 3.58 4.60
CA ILE A 99 1.02 3.12 4.10
C ILE A 99 0.12 2.85 5.29
N ALA A 100 -1.02 3.55 5.33
CA ALA A 100 -2.06 3.30 6.30
C ALA A 100 -2.99 2.17 5.83
N ILE A 101 -3.38 1.32 6.77
CA ILE A 101 -4.39 0.28 6.61
C ILE A 101 -5.57 0.62 7.50
N ILE A 102 -6.72 0.90 6.90
CA ILE A 102 -7.90 1.41 7.59
C ILE A 102 -9.07 0.46 7.34
N LEU A 103 -9.68 -0.02 8.42
CA LEU A 103 -10.86 -0.89 8.37
C LEU A 103 -12.08 -0.13 8.90
N ASN A 104 -13.04 0.16 8.00
CA ASN A 104 -14.23 0.95 8.31
C ASN A 104 -15.51 0.16 8.03
N HIS A 105 -16.53 0.35 8.86
CA HIS A 105 -17.89 -0.07 8.59
C HIS A 105 -18.72 1.14 8.17
N VAL A 106 -19.29 1.12 6.96
CA VAL A 106 -20.22 2.17 6.52
C VAL A 106 -21.62 1.78 7.00
N THR A 107 -21.92 2.09 8.25
CA THR A 107 -23.30 2.06 8.74
C THR A 107 -24.09 3.14 7.99
N ALA A 108 -25.22 2.79 7.36
CA ALA A 108 -26.06 3.71 6.59
C ALA A 108 -26.75 4.83 7.42
N HIS A 109 -26.34 5.03 8.67
CA HIS A 109 -26.72 6.18 9.47
C HIS A 109 -25.60 7.21 9.37
N HIS A 110 -25.63 8.11 8.38
CA HIS A 110 -25.18 9.51 8.50
C HIS A 110 -25.51 10.25 7.17
N LEU A 111 -26.80 10.36 6.87
CA LEU A 111 -27.31 11.62 6.34
C LEU A 111 -27.43 12.57 7.53
N ALA A 112 -26.32 13.18 7.95
CA ALA A 112 -26.33 14.17 9.01
C ALA A 112 -25.17 15.15 8.82
N THR A 113 -25.53 16.36 8.40
CA THR A 113 -25.04 17.65 8.91
C THR A 113 -23.52 17.91 8.88
N PRO A 114 -23.04 18.94 8.14
CA PRO A 114 -21.66 19.36 8.24
C PRO A 114 -21.40 19.95 9.64
N GLY A 115 -20.63 19.25 10.47
CA GLY A 115 -20.15 19.75 11.76
C GLY A 115 -20.19 18.79 12.96
N ALA A 116 -20.78 17.59 12.84
CA ALA A 116 -20.76 16.61 13.92
C ALA A 116 -19.61 15.61 13.72
N ALA A 117 -18.48 15.83 14.40
CA ALA A 117 -17.50 14.77 14.62
C ALA A 117 -18.14 13.74 15.56
N ASP A 118 -18.38 12.53 15.06
CA ASP A 118 -18.97 11.44 15.82
C ASP A 118 -17.91 10.82 16.77
N PRO A 119 -18.09 10.87 18.10
CA PRO A 119 -17.13 10.31 19.05
C PRO A 119 -17.53 8.86 19.37
N GLY A 120 -17.21 7.89 18.50
CA GLY A 120 -17.76 6.53 18.71
C GLY A 120 -17.08 5.33 18.05
N THR A 121 -16.28 5.49 17.02
CA THR A 121 -15.46 4.38 16.49
C THR A 121 -14.02 4.82 16.44
N ALA A 122 -13.21 4.32 17.39
CA ALA A 122 -11.77 4.40 17.27
C ALA A 122 -11.38 3.74 15.94
N MET A 123 -11.13 4.55 14.91
CA MET A 123 -10.62 4.07 13.64
C MET A 123 -9.27 3.41 13.93
N SER A 124 -9.25 2.07 14.00
CA SER A 124 -7.98 1.35 14.14
C SER A 124 -7.27 1.46 12.81
N HIS A 125 -6.28 2.35 12.72
CA HIS A 125 -5.38 2.38 11.57
C HIS A 125 -4.08 1.66 11.94
N ASP A 126 -3.75 0.64 11.15
CA ASP A 126 -2.44 0.02 11.19
C ASP A 126 -1.52 0.76 10.21
N LEU A 127 -0.21 0.78 10.49
CA LEU A 127 0.77 1.51 9.68
C LEU A 127 1.87 0.57 9.21
N LEU A 128 2.10 0.52 7.90
CA LEU A 128 3.27 -0.10 7.30
C LEU A 128 4.32 0.98 7.07
N GLN A 129 5.55 0.72 7.50
CA GLN A 129 6.64 1.69 7.42
C GLN A 129 7.81 1.08 6.66
N ALA A 130 8.33 1.82 5.71
CA ALA A 130 9.54 1.48 4.99
C ALA A 130 10.77 1.85 5.85
N HIS A 131 11.77 0.98 5.81
CA HIS A 131 12.99 1.13 6.57
C HIS A 131 14.19 0.80 5.68
N TRP A 132 15.19 1.69 5.68
CA TRP A 132 16.44 1.46 4.98
C TRP A 132 17.24 0.36 5.69
N GLY A 133 17.46 -0.73 4.98
CA GLY A 133 18.37 -1.80 5.34
C GLY A 133 19.79 -1.55 4.84
N ALA A 134 20.63 -2.59 4.92
CA ALA A 134 21.98 -2.52 4.39
C ALA A 134 21.97 -2.30 2.88
N PHE A 135 23.02 -1.65 2.36
CA PHE A 135 23.23 -1.43 0.92
C PHE A 135 22.10 -0.67 0.20
N GLY A 136 21.31 0.13 0.93
CA GLY A 136 20.20 0.87 0.35
C GLY A 136 18.96 0.01 0.03
N GLU A 137 18.90 -1.23 0.53
CA GLU A 137 17.70 -2.06 0.38
C GLU A 137 16.55 -1.49 1.22
N LEU A 138 15.41 -1.20 0.59
CA LEU A 138 14.22 -0.78 1.31
C LEU A 138 13.42 -2.00 1.81
N ASN A 139 13.21 -2.08 3.12
CA ASN A 139 12.47 -3.16 3.77
C ASN A 139 11.18 -2.62 4.41
N TRP A 140 10.05 -3.28 4.15
CA TRP A 140 8.77 -2.92 4.76
C TRP A 140 8.57 -3.59 6.12
N ARG A 141 8.07 -2.83 7.10
CA ARG A 141 7.83 -3.28 8.47
C ARG A 141 6.43 -2.96 8.98
N PHE A 142 5.94 -3.84 9.85
CA PHE A 142 4.74 -3.64 10.65
C PHE A 142 5.08 -3.95 12.11
N LYS A 143 4.90 -2.96 13.01
CA LYS A 143 5.25 -3.08 14.45
C LYS A 143 6.65 -3.69 14.66
N ASP A 144 7.65 -3.07 14.03
CA ASP A 144 9.06 -3.47 14.05
C ASP A 144 9.42 -4.82 13.40
N SER A 145 8.44 -5.55 12.85
CA SER A 145 8.67 -6.83 12.18
C SER A 145 8.70 -6.67 10.66
N LYS A 146 9.66 -7.33 9.98
CA LYS A 146 9.71 -7.37 8.52
C LYS A 146 8.43 -8.02 7.96
N ILE A 147 7.85 -7.39 6.94
CA ILE A 147 6.64 -7.87 6.30
C ILE A 147 6.98 -8.99 5.33
N ASN A 148 6.20 -10.07 5.41
CA ASN A 148 6.02 -11.00 4.30
C ASN A 148 4.64 -10.74 3.70
N LEU A 149 4.59 -10.50 2.39
CA LEU A 149 3.39 -10.05 1.69
C LEU A 149 2.25 -11.07 1.80
N ASP A 150 2.55 -12.36 1.64
CA ASP A 150 1.56 -13.45 1.69
C ASP A 150 0.88 -13.52 3.07
N TYR A 151 1.68 -13.42 4.14
CA TYR A 151 1.14 -13.43 5.50
C TYR A 151 0.33 -12.17 5.81
N LEU A 152 0.75 -11.01 5.31
CA LEU A 152 0.00 -9.76 5.46
C LEU A 152 -1.36 -9.85 4.77
N VAL A 153 -1.39 -10.29 3.51
CA VAL A 153 -2.64 -10.47 2.75
C VAL A 153 -3.54 -11.50 3.44
N ARG A 154 -2.99 -12.64 3.84
CA ARG A 154 -3.75 -13.67 4.59
C ARG A 154 -4.36 -13.11 5.88
N TYR A 155 -3.59 -12.34 6.65
CA TYR A 155 -4.04 -11.75 7.91
C TYR A 155 -5.20 -10.77 7.68
N TYR A 156 -4.99 -9.76 6.84
CA TYR A 156 -5.99 -8.72 6.61
C TYR A 156 -7.21 -9.23 5.84
N MET A 157 -7.03 -10.14 4.89
CA MET A 157 -8.17 -10.75 4.18
C MET A 157 -9.02 -11.59 5.12
N THR A 158 -8.40 -12.41 5.98
CA THR A 158 -9.13 -13.20 6.99
C THR A 158 -9.92 -12.29 7.92
N ARG A 159 -9.27 -11.23 8.43
CA ARG A 159 -9.90 -10.25 9.31
C ARG A 159 -11.06 -9.54 8.62
N PHE A 160 -10.84 -9.03 7.41
CA PHE A 160 -11.86 -8.34 6.62
C PHE A 160 -13.07 -9.21 6.33
N VAL A 161 -12.85 -10.46 5.89
CA VAL A 161 -13.94 -11.41 5.62
C VAL A 161 -14.76 -11.68 6.89
N LYS A 162 -14.10 -11.95 8.03
CA LYS A 162 -14.79 -12.23 9.30
C LYS A 162 -15.58 -11.03 9.82
N GLU A 163 -15.00 -9.84 9.75
CA GLU A 163 -15.68 -8.62 10.21
C GLU A 163 -16.83 -8.23 9.29
N SER A 164 -16.71 -8.45 7.98
CA SER A 164 -17.78 -8.19 6.99
C SER A 164 -18.98 -9.15 7.04
N LEU A 165 -18.96 -10.12 7.94
CA LEU A 165 -20.07 -11.06 8.20
C LEU A 165 -20.87 -10.70 9.45
N LYS A 166 -20.37 -9.76 10.27
CA LYS A 166 -21.10 -9.24 11.43
C LYS A 166 -22.21 -8.32 10.97
#